data_AF-A0AA43HRR7-F1
#
_entry.id   AF-A0AA43HRR7-F1
#
_cell.length_a   1.000
_cell.length_b   1.000
_cell.length_c   1.000
_cell.angle_alpha   90.00
_cell.angle_beta   90.00
_cell.angle_gamma   90.00
#
_symmetry.space_group_name_H-M   'P 1'
#
loop_
_entity.id
_entity.type
_entity.pdbx_description
1 polymer ?
#
loop_
_entity_poly.entity_id
_entity_poly.type
_entity_poly.pdbx_seq_one_letter_code
_entity_poly.pdbx_strand_id
1 'polypeptide(L)'
;MSKQHELAARWDTFLVKIKERFHEMSEQGKEAVLESLDNNNYDYYSSFRTLSSIKAQLQDSIINKIDKVWRDQVEPLMMADGDSYSIDKRHKGHNLRKQLSDEIHDWMFVCEGLLSEKYYQYAIQLVNKDFRCTQCNSPVQITKNLFQSHYVTCSYCNTVNSFVPETKYVQIGWNVVNNISAYSALAEWRAVYKLQQRTRNDDRDEYLEQYKEACRAYLKKYFEKRIELMPHTKETYEKDFAEALNKM
;
A
#
# COMPACT_ATOMS: atom_id res chain seq x y z
N MET A 1 32.14 17.66 -29.46
CA MET A 1 31.54 17.56 -28.10
C MET A 1 32.62 17.05 -27.15
N SER A 2 32.79 17.66 -25.98
CA SER A 2 33.74 17.16 -24.95
C SER A 2 33.28 15.79 -24.43
N LYS A 3 34.22 14.91 -24.03
CA LYS A 3 33.95 13.58 -23.45
C LYS A 3 32.97 13.63 -22.28
N GLN A 4 32.99 14.71 -21.50
CA GLN A 4 32.04 14.95 -20.40
C GLN A 4 30.59 15.08 -20.87
N HIS A 5 30.33 15.74 -22.01
CA HIS A 5 28.98 15.87 -22.56
C HIS A 5 28.43 14.52 -23.03
N GLU A 6 29.28 13.67 -23.61
CA GLU A 6 28.90 12.32 -24.02
C GLU A 6 28.57 11.44 -22.80
N LEU A 7 29.41 11.49 -21.76
CA LEU A 7 29.15 10.78 -20.50
C LEU A 7 27.85 11.24 -19.83
N ALA A 8 27.61 12.56 -19.79
CA ALA A 8 26.37 13.12 -19.27
C ALA A 8 25.15 12.68 -20.08
N ALA A 9 25.23 12.65 -21.42
CA ALA A 9 24.13 12.17 -22.26
C ALA A 9 23.84 10.69 -22.02
N ARG A 10 24.88 9.86 -21.82
CA ARG A 10 24.73 8.44 -21.45
C ARG A 10 24.08 8.28 -20.08
N TRP A 11 24.44 9.13 -19.12
CA TRP A 11 23.82 9.16 -17.80
C TRP A 11 22.34 9.55 -17.86
N ASP A 12 22.01 10.64 -18.56
CA ASP A 12 20.62 11.07 -18.75
C ASP A 12 19.80 9.96 -19.45
N THR A 13 20.37 9.27 -20.45
CA THR A 13 19.74 8.12 -21.12
C THR A 13 19.52 6.94 -20.16
N PHE A 14 20.49 6.64 -19.30
CA PHE A 14 20.35 5.60 -18.29
C PHE A 14 19.23 5.91 -17.30
N LEU A 15 19.13 7.16 -16.82
CA LEU A 15 18.10 7.60 -15.89
C LEU A 15 16.69 7.47 -16.49
N VAL A 16 16.52 7.79 -17.78
CA VAL A 16 15.24 7.58 -18.48
C VAL A 16 14.88 6.09 -18.52
N LYS A 17 15.81 5.25 -18.99
CA LYS A 17 15.56 3.80 -19.15
C LYS A 17 15.29 3.09 -17.83
N ILE A 18 15.99 3.47 -16.75
CA ILE A 18 15.78 2.83 -15.44
C ILE A 18 14.45 3.25 -14.82
N LYS A 19 13.98 4.47 -15.10
CA LYS A 19 12.64 4.92 -14.72
C LYS A 19 11.55 4.18 -15.48
N GLU A 20 11.68 4.05 -16.80
CA GLU A 20 10.75 3.26 -17.62
C GLU A 20 10.67 1.82 -17.12
N ARG A 21 11.84 1.22 -16.84
CA ARG A 21 11.91 -0.14 -16.30
C ARG A 21 11.23 -0.29 -14.94
N PHE A 22 11.35 0.71 -14.07
CA PHE A 22 10.63 0.73 -12.80
C PHE A 22 9.12 0.65 -13.02
N HIS A 23 8.57 1.51 -13.89
CA HIS A 23 7.13 1.53 -14.17
C HIS A 23 6.63 0.22 -14.79
N GLU A 24 7.37 -0.35 -15.74
CA GLU A 24 7.07 -1.67 -16.31
C GLU A 24 7.03 -2.77 -15.23
N MET A 25 8.07 -2.84 -14.39
CA MET A 25 8.17 -3.86 -13.35
C MET A 25 7.13 -3.67 -12.25
N SER A 26 6.79 -2.43 -11.90
CA SER A 26 5.74 -2.13 -10.93
C SER A 26 4.37 -2.58 -11.44
N GLU A 27 4.05 -2.37 -12.72
CA GLU A 27 2.77 -2.79 -13.29
C GLU A 27 2.67 -4.31 -13.37
N GLN A 28 3.69 -4.97 -13.93
CA GLN A 28 3.78 -6.44 -13.97
C GLN A 28 3.76 -7.05 -12.57
N GLY A 29 4.45 -6.41 -11.62
CA GLY A 29 4.48 -6.84 -10.24
C GLY A 29 3.11 -6.79 -9.56
N LYS A 30 2.33 -5.74 -9.82
CA LYS A 30 0.96 -5.61 -9.31
C LYS A 30 0.07 -6.74 -9.82
N GLU A 31 0.12 -7.03 -11.12
CA GLU A 31 -0.63 -8.15 -11.72
C GLU A 31 -0.23 -9.49 -11.08
N ALA A 32 1.07 -9.77 -10.98
CA ALA A 32 1.59 -11.00 -10.39
C ALA A 32 1.15 -11.21 -8.93
N VAL A 33 1.09 -10.14 -8.13
CA VAL A 33 0.60 -10.19 -6.73
C VAL A 33 -0.89 -10.56 -6.66
N LEU A 34 -1.70 -10.00 -7.56
CA LEU A 34 -3.14 -10.28 -7.57
C LEU A 34 -3.42 -11.69 -8.10
N GLU A 35 -2.71 -12.14 -9.12
CA GLU A 35 -2.80 -13.50 -9.65
C GLU A 35 -2.29 -14.56 -8.66
N SER A 36 -1.34 -14.20 -7.79
CA SER A 36 -0.81 -15.17 -6.83
C SER A 36 -1.89 -15.71 -5.90
N LEU A 37 -2.94 -14.92 -5.57
CA LEU A 37 -4.08 -15.41 -4.80
C LEU A 37 -4.80 -16.57 -5.48
N ASP A 38 -5.09 -16.45 -6.78
CA ASP A 38 -5.77 -17.52 -7.52
C ASP A 38 -4.87 -18.76 -7.61
N ASN A 39 -3.57 -18.53 -7.83
CA ASN A 39 -2.59 -19.60 -8.01
C ASN A 39 -2.24 -20.35 -6.71
N ASN A 40 -2.51 -19.77 -5.53
CA ASN A 40 -2.16 -20.35 -4.23
C ASN A 40 -3.37 -20.69 -3.36
N ASN A 41 -4.55 -20.91 -3.96
CA ASN A 41 -5.80 -21.21 -3.25
C ASN A 41 -6.18 -20.13 -2.22
N TYR A 42 -5.93 -18.86 -2.55
CA TYR A 42 -6.19 -17.70 -1.73
C TYR A 42 -5.44 -17.71 -0.38
N ASP A 43 -4.21 -18.23 -0.35
CA ASP A 43 -3.29 -17.99 0.77
C ASP A 43 -2.83 -16.52 0.74
N TYR A 44 -3.48 -15.72 1.58
CA TYR A 44 -3.20 -14.29 1.71
C TYR A 44 -1.75 -14.02 2.12
N TYR A 45 -1.19 -14.78 3.07
CA TYR A 45 0.17 -14.54 3.54
C TYR A 45 1.21 -14.90 2.49
N SER A 46 0.97 -15.95 1.70
CA SER A 46 1.83 -16.29 0.56
C SER A 46 1.81 -15.21 -0.52
N SER A 47 0.63 -14.65 -0.82
CA SER A 47 0.50 -13.54 -1.75
C SER A 47 1.16 -12.25 -1.23
N PHE A 48 1.04 -11.98 0.08
CA PHE A 48 1.73 -10.85 0.72
C PHE A 48 3.26 -10.98 0.72
N ARG A 49 3.79 -12.21 0.85
CA ARG A 49 5.22 -12.48 0.66
C ARG A 49 5.67 -12.21 -0.78
N THR A 50 4.84 -12.54 -1.76
CA THR A 50 5.08 -12.22 -3.18
C THR A 50 5.20 -10.71 -3.39
N LEU A 51 4.26 -9.94 -2.83
CA LEU A 51 4.31 -8.48 -2.83
C LEU A 51 5.61 -7.93 -2.21
N SER A 52 5.98 -8.45 -1.05
CA SER A 52 7.21 -8.05 -0.34
C SER A 52 8.47 -8.37 -1.15
N SER A 53 8.50 -9.51 -1.86
CA SER A 53 9.60 -9.89 -2.74
C SER A 53 9.74 -8.95 -3.93
N ILE A 54 8.63 -8.60 -4.58
CA ILE A 54 8.63 -7.67 -5.72
C ILE A 54 9.08 -6.27 -5.28
N LYS A 55 8.62 -5.79 -4.11
CA LYS A 55 9.12 -4.54 -3.52
C LYS A 55 10.63 -4.56 -3.35
N ALA A 56 11.18 -5.64 -2.76
CA ALA A 56 12.62 -5.77 -2.58
C ALA A 56 13.37 -5.73 -3.92
N GLN A 57 12.84 -6.42 -4.94
CA GLN A 57 13.42 -6.40 -6.28
C GLN A 57 13.40 -4.99 -6.90
N LEU A 58 12.29 -4.25 -6.80
CA LEU A 58 12.22 -2.85 -7.27
C LEU A 58 13.23 -1.97 -6.52
N GLN A 59 13.36 -2.13 -5.20
CA GLN A 59 14.32 -1.39 -4.39
C GLN A 59 15.77 -1.68 -4.81
N ASP A 60 16.14 -2.95 -4.91
CA ASP A 60 17.54 -3.35 -5.10
C ASP A 60 18.00 -3.29 -6.55
N SER A 61 17.17 -3.75 -7.48
CA SER A 61 17.56 -3.87 -8.89
C SER A 61 17.37 -2.58 -9.68
N ILE A 62 16.53 -1.67 -9.20
CA ILE A 62 16.22 -0.39 -9.86
C ILE A 62 16.69 0.79 -9.00
N ILE A 63 16.10 1.01 -7.83
CA ILE A 63 16.32 2.25 -7.06
C ILE A 63 17.78 2.35 -6.60
N ASN A 64 18.29 1.33 -5.92
CA ASN A 64 19.67 1.28 -5.43
C ASN A 64 20.70 1.20 -6.56
N LYS A 65 20.28 0.73 -7.75
CA LYS A 65 21.15 0.65 -8.93
C LYS A 65 21.52 2.03 -9.47
N ILE A 66 20.70 3.06 -9.26
CA ILE A 66 21.02 4.45 -9.65
C ILE A 66 22.30 4.91 -8.96
N ASP A 67 22.35 4.82 -7.63
CA ASP A 67 23.52 5.21 -6.84
C ASP A 67 24.74 4.35 -7.17
N LYS A 68 24.52 3.05 -7.38
CA LYS A 68 25.59 2.12 -7.74
C LYS A 68 26.24 2.51 -9.07
N VAL A 69 25.45 2.77 -10.11
CA VAL A 69 25.99 3.17 -11.42
C VAL A 69 26.66 4.53 -11.34
N TRP A 70 26.10 5.48 -10.57
CA TRP A 70 26.74 6.78 -10.35
C TRP A 70 28.15 6.61 -9.77
N ARG A 71 28.25 5.97 -8.59
CA ARG A 71 29.50 5.80 -7.86
C ARG A 71 30.52 4.95 -8.62
N ASP A 72 30.08 3.86 -9.22
CA ASP A 72 31.00 2.86 -9.76
C ASP A 72 31.45 3.20 -11.19
N GLN A 73 30.67 3.98 -11.96
CA GLN A 73 30.91 4.19 -13.39
C GLN A 73 30.93 5.66 -13.83
N VAL A 74 30.14 6.54 -13.22
CA VAL A 74 29.95 7.92 -13.71
C VAL A 74 30.85 8.90 -12.98
N GLU A 75 30.80 8.89 -11.65
CA GLU A 75 31.53 9.82 -10.78
C GLU A 75 33.06 9.79 -11.03
N PRO A 76 33.72 8.62 -11.12
CA PRO A 76 35.17 8.58 -11.34
C PRO A 76 35.60 9.22 -12.66
N LEU A 77 34.78 9.06 -13.71
CA LEU A 77 35.06 9.58 -15.04
C LEU A 77 34.70 11.07 -15.17
N MET A 78 33.70 11.55 -14.43
CA MET A 78 33.32 12.97 -14.42
C MET A 78 34.31 13.81 -13.60
N MET A 79 34.78 13.30 -12.45
CA MET A 79 35.73 14.02 -11.58
C MET A 79 37.15 14.12 -12.16
N ALA A 80 37.52 13.23 -13.09
CA ALA A 80 38.82 13.28 -13.75
C ALA A 80 39.09 14.58 -14.54
N ASP A 81 38.03 15.27 -14.98
CA ASP A 81 38.09 16.44 -15.87
C ASP A 81 37.57 17.75 -15.21
N GLY A 82 37.37 17.78 -13.88
CA GLY A 82 36.97 18.98 -13.11
C GLY A 82 35.58 18.93 -12.45
N ASP A 83 35.36 19.77 -11.44
CA ASP A 83 34.41 19.50 -10.35
C ASP A 83 32.94 19.94 -10.58
N SER A 84 32.70 21.08 -11.25
CA SER A 84 31.36 21.73 -11.22
C SER A 84 30.28 21.01 -12.05
N TYR A 85 30.66 20.28 -13.10
CA TYR A 85 29.71 19.57 -13.97
C TYR A 85 29.18 18.27 -13.32
N SER A 86 29.91 17.71 -12.35
CA SER A 86 29.56 16.47 -11.66
C SER A 86 28.38 16.64 -10.69
N ILE A 87 28.25 17.82 -10.06
CA ILE A 87 27.28 18.08 -9.00
C ILE A 87 25.84 18.08 -9.53
N ASP A 88 25.57 18.77 -10.65
CA ASP A 88 24.24 18.78 -11.28
C ASP A 88 23.77 17.36 -11.65
N LYS A 89 24.67 16.58 -12.27
CA LYS A 89 24.35 15.22 -12.70
C LYS A 89 24.15 14.26 -11.54
N ARG A 90 24.88 14.45 -10.43
CA ARG A 90 24.65 13.73 -9.18
C ARG A 90 23.26 14.03 -8.62
N HIS A 91 22.88 15.31 -8.58
CA HIS A 91 21.56 15.73 -8.11
C HIS A 91 20.43 15.11 -8.93
N LYS A 92 20.57 15.00 -10.26
CA LYS A 92 19.58 14.31 -11.09
C LYS A 92 19.36 12.85 -10.68
N GLY A 93 20.45 12.11 -10.45
CA GLY A 93 20.38 10.72 -9.98
C GLY A 93 19.71 10.61 -8.62
N HIS A 94 20.15 11.43 -7.66
CA HIS A 94 19.58 11.49 -6.33
C HIS A 94 18.09 11.84 -6.34
N ASN A 95 17.69 12.83 -7.15
CA ASN A 95 16.29 13.25 -7.27
C ASN A 95 15.42 12.14 -7.88
N LEU A 96 15.90 11.46 -8.93
CA LEU A 96 15.18 10.32 -9.50
C LEU A 96 15.05 9.19 -8.47
N ARG A 97 16.14 8.84 -7.77
CA ARG A 97 16.11 7.82 -6.72
C ARG A 97 15.07 8.15 -5.66
N LYS A 98 15.07 9.39 -5.14
CA LYS A 98 14.08 9.85 -4.16
C LYS A 98 12.66 9.74 -4.72
N GLN A 99 12.43 10.19 -5.95
CA GLN A 99 11.15 10.04 -6.64
C GLN A 99 10.69 8.58 -6.69
N LEU A 100 11.54 7.65 -7.16
CA LEU A 100 11.17 6.23 -7.26
C LEU A 100 10.97 5.60 -5.87
N SER A 101 11.71 6.05 -4.85
CA SER A 101 11.48 5.68 -3.46
C SER A 101 10.13 6.16 -2.95
N ASP A 102 9.65 7.35 -3.34
CA ASP A 102 8.31 7.79 -2.97
C ASP A 102 7.23 6.98 -3.73
N GLU A 103 7.45 6.73 -5.03
CA GLU A 103 6.55 5.95 -5.89
C GLU A 103 6.39 4.49 -5.43
N ILE A 104 7.45 3.83 -4.93
CA ILE A 104 7.34 2.46 -4.42
C ILE A 104 6.51 2.37 -3.13
N HIS A 105 6.49 3.41 -2.29
CA HIS A 105 5.62 3.45 -1.11
C HIS A 105 4.15 3.55 -1.51
N ASP A 106 3.83 4.41 -2.49
CA ASP A 106 2.48 4.53 -3.04
C ASP A 106 2.04 3.22 -3.72
N TRP A 107 2.92 2.61 -4.52
CA TRP A 107 2.68 1.32 -5.16
C TRP A 107 2.38 0.21 -4.14
N MET A 108 3.16 0.13 -3.05
CA MET A 108 2.91 -0.82 -1.96
C MET A 108 1.52 -0.64 -1.37
N PHE A 109 1.17 0.60 -1.01
CA PHE A 109 -0.12 0.92 -0.39
C PHE A 109 -1.30 0.51 -1.29
N VAL A 110 -1.18 0.77 -2.60
CA VAL A 110 -2.18 0.35 -3.59
C VAL A 110 -2.28 -1.17 -3.70
N CYS A 111 -1.15 -1.87 -3.78
CA CYS A 111 -1.13 -3.33 -3.93
C CYS A 111 -1.68 -4.03 -2.69
N GLU A 112 -1.35 -3.58 -1.49
CA GLU A 112 -1.87 -4.11 -0.22
C GLU A 112 -3.40 -3.98 -0.17
N GLY A 113 -3.93 -2.82 -0.58
CA GLY A 113 -5.36 -2.57 -0.71
C GLY A 113 -6.06 -3.53 -1.66
N LEU A 114 -5.61 -3.57 -2.92
CA LEU A 114 -6.20 -4.41 -3.96
C LEU A 114 -6.12 -5.90 -3.64
N LEU A 115 -4.98 -6.35 -3.09
CA LEU A 115 -4.80 -7.73 -2.64
C LEU A 115 -5.83 -8.09 -1.55
N SER A 116 -6.01 -7.19 -0.59
CA SER A 116 -6.95 -7.36 0.52
C SER A 116 -8.40 -7.33 0.05
N GLU A 117 -8.76 -6.43 -0.87
CA GLU A 117 -10.09 -6.39 -1.48
C GLU A 117 -10.40 -7.70 -2.22
N LYS A 118 -9.48 -8.17 -3.08
CA LYS A 118 -9.66 -9.43 -3.82
C LYS A 118 -9.85 -10.62 -2.88
N TYR A 119 -9.01 -10.72 -1.83
CA TYR A 119 -9.16 -11.77 -0.82
C TYR A 119 -10.48 -11.66 -0.05
N TYR A 120 -10.89 -10.46 0.36
CA TYR A 120 -12.15 -10.23 1.07
C TYR A 120 -13.36 -10.65 0.23
N GLN A 121 -13.36 -10.30 -1.06
CA GLN A 121 -14.42 -10.68 -1.99
C GLN A 121 -14.50 -12.20 -2.21
N TYR A 122 -13.38 -12.90 -2.20
CA TYR A 122 -13.40 -14.36 -2.22
C TYR A 122 -13.94 -14.95 -0.91
N ALA A 123 -13.48 -14.44 0.24
CA ALA A 123 -13.90 -14.91 1.55
C ALA A 123 -15.41 -14.74 1.78
N ILE A 124 -15.99 -13.59 1.38
CA ILE A 124 -17.44 -13.35 1.52
C ILE A 124 -18.25 -14.30 0.64
N GLN A 125 -17.76 -14.62 -0.56
CA GLN A 125 -18.44 -15.56 -1.47
C GLN A 125 -18.43 -16.97 -0.91
N LEU A 126 -17.31 -17.42 -0.33
CA LEU A 126 -17.22 -18.76 0.25
C LEU A 126 -18.16 -18.90 1.45
N VAL A 127 -18.10 -17.94 2.37
CA VAL A 127 -18.97 -17.92 3.57
C VAL A 127 -20.46 -17.95 3.19
N ASN A 128 -20.86 -17.17 2.17
CA ASN A 128 -22.25 -17.10 1.73
C ASN A 128 -22.78 -18.35 1.04
N LYS A 129 -21.92 -19.21 0.50
CA LYS A 129 -22.36 -20.48 -0.13
C LYS A 129 -22.82 -21.50 0.92
N ASP A 130 -22.18 -21.51 2.08
CA ASP A 130 -22.30 -22.59 3.04
C ASP A 130 -23.15 -22.23 4.27
N PHE A 131 -23.43 -20.94 4.50
CA PHE A 131 -24.19 -20.51 5.68
C PHE A 131 -25.71 -20.62 5.47
N ARG A 132 -26.35 -21.51 6.25
CA ARG A 132 -27.79 -21.80 6.20
C ARG A 132 -28.43 -21.60 7.57
N CYS A 133 -29.70 -21.22 7.57
CA CYS A 133 -30.46 -21.07 8.80
C CYS A 133 -30.65 -22.43 9.49
N THR A 134 -30.38 -22.49 10.79
CA THR A 134 -30.50 -23.71 11.60
C THR A 134 -31.93 -24.22 11.75
N GLN A 135 -32.94 -23.35 11.58
CA GLN A 135 -34.35 -23.71 11.73
C GLN A 135 -35.04 -24.06 10.41
N CYS A 136 -34.87 -23.26 9.36
CA CYS A 136 -35.61 -23.44 8.10
C CYS A 136 -34.74 -23.88 6.92
N ASN A 137 -33.43 -24.01 7.12
CA ASN A 137 -32.44 -24.36 6.09
C ASN A 137 -32.35 -23.39 4.89
N SER A 138 -33.02 -22.23 4.95
CA SER A 138 -32.87 -21.15 3.97
C SER A 138 -31.43 -20.63 3.98
N PRO A 139 -30.86 -20.29 2.82
CA PRO A 139 -29.59 -19.55 2.76
C PRO A 139 -29.69 -18.25 3.57
N VAL A 140 -28.63 -17.91 4.30
CA VAL A 140 -28.52 -16.68 5.07
C VAL A 140 -27.29 -15.91 4.59
N GLN A 141 -27.48 -14.67 4.19
CA GLN A 141 -26.39 -13.83 3.67
C GLN A 141 -25.62 -13.15 4.80
N ILE A 142 -24.31 -13.42 4.84
CA ILE A 142 -23.31 -12.68 5.60
C ILE A 142 -22.79 -11.55 4.72
N THR A 143 -23.11 -10.31 5.09
CA THR A 143 -22.71 -9.11 4.32
C THR A 143 -21.54 -8.37 4.94
N LYS A 144 -21.26 -8.57 6.24
CA LYS A 144 -20.27 -7.82 7.03
C LYS A 144 -19.67 -8.68 8.13
N ASN A 145 -18.60 -8.18 8.75
CA ASN A 145 -17.97 -8.76 9.94
C ASN A 145 -17.54 -10.23 9.77
N LEU A 146 -16.96 -10.57 8.62
CA LEU A 146 -16.53 -11.93 8.26
C LEU A 146 -15.43 -12.51 9.15
N PHE A 147 -14.81 -11.68 9.97
CA PHE A 147 -13.64 -12.04 10.78
C PHE A 147 -13.95 -12.15 12.27
N GLN A 148 -15.22 -11.97 12.66
CA GLN A 148 -15.66 -12.11 14.05
C GLN A 148 -17.01 -12.80 14.14
N SER A 149 -17.20 -13.57 15.21
CA SER A 149 -18.50 -14.16 15.53
C SER A 149 -19.55 -13.08 15.76
N HIS A 150 -20.75 -13.28 15.22
CA HIS A 150 -21.88 -12.36 15.39
C HIS A 150 -23.21 -13.06 15.11
N TYR A 151 -24.30 -12.42 15.53
CA TYR A 151 -25.65 -12.92 15.28
C TYR A 151 -26.19 -12.43 13.94
N VAL A 152 -26.90 -13.32 13.23
CA VAL A 152 -27.49 -13.05 11.91
C VAL A 152 -28.90 -13.59 11.87
N THR A 153 -29.87 -12.69 11.65
CA THR A 153 -31.28 -13.05 11.56
C THR A 153 -31.60 -13.59 10.17
N CYS A 154 -32.25 -14.76 10.10
CA CYS A 154 -32.76 -15.31 8.85
C CYS A 154 -33.91 -14.46 8.32
N SER A 155 -33.81 -13.97 7.09
CA SER A 155 -34.86 -13.16 6.45
C SER A 155 -36.14 -13.95 6.16
N TYR A 156 -36.08 -15.28 6.11
CA TYR A 156 -37.24 -16.12 5.80
C TYR A 156 -38.10 -16.44 7.02
N CYS A 157 -37.49 -16.87 8.13
CA CYS A 157 -38.21 -17.34 9.33
C CYS A 157 -37.89 -16.55 10.61
N ASN A 158 -37.09 -15.48 10.51
CA ASN A 158 -36.69 -14.60 11.62
C ASN A 158 -35.89 -15.27 12.75
N THR A 159 -35.43 -16.51 12.56
CA THR A 159 -34.53 -17.18 13.51
C THR A 159 -33.19 -16.46 13.57
N VAL A 160 -32.68 -16.25 14.78
CA VAL A 160 -31.34 -15.71 15.01
C VAL A 160 -30.32 -16.85 14.95
N ASN A 161 -29.37 -16.76 14.03
CA ASN A 161 -28.29 -17.73 13.85
C ASN A 161 -26.99 -17.13 14.38
N SER A 162 -26.07 -17.98 14.83
CA SER A 162 -24.73 -17.57 15.24
C SER A 162 -23.75 -17.85 14.10
N PHE A 163 -23.21 -16.80 13.49
CA PHE A 163 -22.08 -16.95 12.57
C PHE A 163 -20.79 -17.04 13.40
N VAL A 164 -19.97 -18.06 13.12
CA VAL A 164 -18.63 -18.23 13.69
C VAL A 164 -17.66 -18.42 12.54
N PRO A 165 -16.76 -17.46 12.29
CA PRO A 165 -15.78 -17.59 11.22
C PRO A 165 -14.76 -18.67 11.53
N GLU A 166 -14.26 -19.33 10.48
CA GLU A 166 -13.12 -20.24 10.63
C GLU A 166 -11.87 -19.50 11.13
N THR A 167 -11.05 -20.19 11.92
CA THR A 167 -9.83 -19.63 12.53
C THR A 167 -8.90 -18.93 11.52
N LYS A 168 -8.79 -19.49 10.30
CA LYS A 168 -7.98 -18.91 9.21
C LYS A 168 -8.42 -17.49 8.83
N TYR A 169 -9.72 -17.21 8.86
CA TYR A 169 -10.26 -15.88 8.56
C TYR A 169 -10.01 -14.90 9.71
N VAL A 170 -10.22 -15.35 10.95
CA VAL A 170 -9.99 -14.51 12.15
C VAL A 170 -8.54 -14.03 12.23
N GLN A 171 -7.58 -14.90 11.97
CA GLN A 171 -6.14 -14.57 12.05
C GLN A 171 -5.69 -13.55 11.02
N ILE A 172 -6.34 -13.50 9.85
CA ILE A 172 -5.96 -12.62 8.73
C ILE A 172 -6.79 -11.33 8.73
N GLY A 173 -7.99 -11.38 9.33
CA GLY A 173 -9.03 -10.38 9.18
C GLY A 173 -8.64 -8.95 9.52
N TRP A 174 -7.85 -8.75 10.58
CA TRP A 174 -7.40 -7.42 10.97
C TRP A 174 -6.52 -6.76 9.90
N ASN A 175 -5.58 -7.50 9.32
CA ASN A 175 -4.69 -6.97 8.29
C ASN A 175 -5.46 -6.63 7.01
N VAL A 176 -6.38 -7.50 6.60
CA VAL A 176 -7.22 -7.29 5.41
C VAL A 176 -8.10 -6.05 5.58
N VAL A 177 -8.80 -5.91 6.71
CA VAL A 177 -9.65 -4.74 6.95
C VAL A 177 -8.84 -3.46 7.02
N ASN A 178 -7.69 -3.48 7.69
CA ASN A 178 -6.81 -2.30 7.77
C ASN A 178 -6.34 -1.87 6.39
N ASN A 179 -5.90 -2.81 5.55
CA ASN A 179 -5.43 -2.51 4.20
C ASN A 179 -6.53 -1.96 3.30
N ILE A 180 -7.75 -2.54 3.34
CA ILE A 180 -8.91 -2.00 2.59
C ILE A 180 -9.28 -0.61 3.08
N SER A 181 -9.28 -0.41 4.40
CA SER A 181 -9.62 0.88 5.02
C SER A 181 -8.61 1.95 4.64
N ALA A 182 -7.31 1.63 4.69
CA ALA A 182 -6.23 2.49 4.25
C ALA A 182 -6.36 2.83 2.77
N TYR A 183 -6.58 1.83 1.91
CA TYR A 183 -6.75 2.00 0.47
C TYR A 183 -7.95 2.89 0.12
N SER A 184 -9.07 2.76 0.83
CA SER A 184 -10.23 3.65 0.63
C SER A 184 -9.90 5.12 0.92
N ALA A 185 -8.91 5.37 1.79
CA ALA A 185 -8.41 6.69 2.17
C ALA A 185 -7.12 7.08 1.43
N LEU A 186 -6.83 6.46 0.27
CA LEU A 186 -5.57 6.68 -0.48
C LEU A 186 -5.35 8.16 -0.86
N ALA A 187 -6.40 8.87 -1.28
CA ALA A 187 -6.26 10.27 -1.67
C ALA A 187 -5.84 11.14 -0.48
N GLU A 188 -6.44 10.90 0.69
CA GLU A 188 -6.14 11.57 1.94
C GLU A 188 -4.75 11.18 2.46
N TRP A 189 -4.38 9.91 2.35
CA TRP A 189 -3.03 9.42 2.68
C TRP A 189 -1.96 10.12 1.84
N ARG A 190 -2.17 10.27 0.52
CA ARG A 190 -1.24 10.98 -0.37
C ARG A 190 -1.07 12.45 0.05
N ALA A 191 -2.13 13.09 0.54
CA ALA A 191 -2.05 14.45 1.09
C ALA A 191 -1.22 14.50 2.38
N VAL A 192 -1.44 13.56 3.32
CA VAL A 192 -0.62 13.39 4.53
C VAL A 192 0.84 13.20 4.18
N TYR A 193 1.14 12.26 3.28
CA TYR A 193 2.50 11.93 2.88
C TYR A 193 3.23 13.13 2.26
N LYS A 194 2.56 13.87 1.36
CA LYS A 194 3.12 15.08 0.75
C LYS A 194 3.44 16.15 1.79
N LEU A 195 2.57 16.36 2.78
CA LEU A 195 2.79 17.32 3.86
C LEU A 195 3.87 16.84 4.84
N GLN A 196 3.93 15.54 5.13
CA GLN A 196 4.98 14.93 5.96
C GLN A 196 6.37 15.16 5.37
N GLN A 197 6.50 15.05 4.05
CA GLN A 197 7.77 15.32 3.36
C GLN A 197 8.16 16.81 3.41
N ARG A 198 7.19 17.72 3.58
CA ARG A 198 7.45 19.17 3.76
C ARG A 198 7.83 19.50 5.20
N THR A 199 7.13 18.95 6.19
CA THR A 199 7.37 19.21 7.62
C THR A 199 8.68 18.60 8.14
N ARG A 200 9.25 17.63 7.43
CA ARG A 200 10.59 17.09 7.69
C ARG A 200 11.74 17.97 7.20
N ASN A 201 11.46 18.90 6.28
CA ASN A 201 12.40 19.95 5.88
C ASN A 201 12.08 21.20 6.73
N ASP A 202 13.02 22.13 6.87
CA ASP A 202 13.07 23.23 7.86
C ASP A 202 11.82 24.17 8.03
N ASP A 203 10.70 23.93 7.31
CA ASP A 203 9.45 24.70 7.34
C ASP A 203 8.36 24.06 8.24
N ARG A 204 8.75 23.37 9.31
CA ARG A 204 7.84 22.54 10.13
C ARG A 204 6.62 23.30 10.65
N ASP A 205 6.80 24.53 11.12
CA ASP A 205 5.76 25.30 11.80
C ASP A 205 4.71 25.86 10.83
N GLU A 206 5.08 26.13 9.57
CA GLU A 206 4.16 26.65 8.55
C GLU A 206 3.11 25.61 8.12
N TYR A 207 3.53 24.34 8.04
CA TYR A 207 2.69 23.25 7.53
C TYR A 207 2.09 22.36 8.63
N LEU A 208 2.37 22.64 9.91
CA LEU A 208 1.97 21.75 11.01
C LEU A 208 0.45 21.60 11.12
N GLU A 209 -0.30 22.70 11.01
CA GLU A 209 -1.77 22.64 11.10
C GLU A 209 -2.39 21.96 9.86
N GLN A 210 -1.87 22.25 8.66
CA GLN A 210 -2.28 21.55 7.43
C GLN A 210 -2.01 20.05 7.52
N TYR A 211 -0.86 19.65 8.08
CA TYR A 211 -0.51 18.26 8.31
C TYR A 211 -1.50 17.58 9.27
N LYS A 212 -1.82 18.22 10.41
CA LYS A 212 -2.81 17.70 11.37
C LYS A 212 -4.19 17.55 10.74
N GLU A 213 -4.63 18.52 9.94
CA GLU A 213 -5.91 18.45 9.22
C GLU A 213 -5.93 17.30 8.20
N ALA A 214 -4.84 17.12 7.44
CA ALA A 214 -4.71 15.98 6.53
C ALA A 214 -4.75 14.64 7.28
N CYS A 215 -4.06 14.53 8.42
CA CYS A 215 -4.10 13.33 9.27
C CYS A 215 -5.53 13.04 9.75
N ARG A 216 -6.27 14.06 10.22
CA ARG A 216 -7.68 13.90 10.62
C ARG A 216 -8.55 13.43 9.45
N ALA A 217 -8.38 14.01 8.25
CA ALA A 217 -9.14 13.61 7.07
C ALA A 217 -8.87 12.16 6.68
N TYR A 218 -7.59 11.75 6.67
CA TYR A 218 -7.18 10.37 6.43
C TYR A 218 -7.78 9.40 7.46
N LEU A 219 -7.57 9.67 8.75
CA LEU A 219 -8.06 8.80 9.82
C LEU A 219 -9.58 8.69 9.80
N LYS A 220 -10.29 9.78 9.54
CA LYS A 220 -11.75 9.77 9.49
C LYS A 220 -12.24 8.78 8.45
N LYS A 221 -11.76 8.89 7.21
CA LYS A 221 -12.17 8.00 6.12
C LYS A 221 -11.72 6.57 6.33
N TYR A 222 -10.51 6.36 6.86
CA TYR A 222 -10.02 5.06 7.28
C TYR A 222 -10.97 4.38 8.27
N PHE A 223 -11.34 5.08 9.35
CA PHE A 223 -12.20 4.51 10.38
C PHE A 223 -13.65 4.35 9.92
N GLU A 224 -14.18 5.25 9.08
CA GLU A 224 -15.49 5.08 8.44
C GLU A 224 -15.56 3.78 7.64
N LYS A 225 -14.52 3.49 6.83
CA LYS A 225 -14.45 2.23 6.07
C LYS A 225 -14.27 1.02 6.98
N ARG A 226 -13.46 1.14 8.04
CA ARG A 226 -13.28 0.07 9.04
C ARG A 226 -14.61 -0.27 9.72
N ILE A 227 -15.41 0.72 10.10
CA ILE A 227 -16.75 0.53 10.68
C ILE A 227 -17.70 -0.12 9.66
N GLU A 228 -17.62 0.25 8.38
CA GLU A 228 -18.42 -0.38 7.33
C GLU A 228 -18.18 -1.90 7.26
N LEU A 229 -16.91 -2.32 7.36
CA LEU A 229 -16.47 -3.72 7.27
C LEU A 229 -16.64 -4.48 8.61
N MET A 230 -16.44 -3.78 9.74
CA MET A 230 -16.48 -4.29 11.11
C MET A 230 -17.33 -3.38 12.01
N PRO A 231 -18.68 -3.46 11.95
CA PRO A 231 -19.56 -2.49 12.61
C PRO A 231 -19.38 -2.33 14.12
N HIS A 232 -18.94 -3.38 14.83
CA HIS A 232 -18.67 -3.33 16.27
C HIS A 232 -17.57 -2.33 16.65
N THR A 233 -16.66 -2.01 15.72
CA THR A 233 -15.60 -1.01 15.96
C THR A 233 -16.13 0.42 16.10
N LYS A 234 -17.41 0.65 15.80
CA LYS A 234 -18.08 1.94 16.05
C LYS A 234 -18.06 2.31 17.54
N GLU A 235 -18.12 1.33 18.43
CA GLU A 235 -18.14 1.55 19.88
C GLU A 235 -16.82 2.14 20.40
N THR A 236 -15.69 1.81 19.77
CA THR A 236 -14.35 2.28 20.16
C THR A 236 -13.83 3.42 19.28
N TYR A 237 -14.63 3.90 18.33
CA TYR A 237 -14.22 4.87 17.31
C TYR A 237 -13.50 6.10 17.90
N GLU A 238 -14.12 6.81 18.83
CA GLU A 238 -13.56 8.05 19.38
C GLU A 238 -12.21 7.84 20.07
N LYS A 239 -12.10 6.74 20.82
CA LYS A 239 -10.85 6.36 21.51
C LYS A 239 -9.77 6.01 20.50
N ASP A 240 -10.08 5.10 19.57
CA ASP A 240 -9.12 4.63 18.56
C ASP A 240 -8.67 5.77 17.65
N PHE A 241 -9.57 6.69 17.28
CA PHE A 241 -9.29 7.87 16.48
C PHE A 241 -8.32 8.81 17.21
N ALA A 242 -8.58 9.12 18.48
CA ALA A 242 -7.70 9.97 19.28
C ALA A 242 -6.31 9.35 19.48
N GLU A 243 -6.24 8.04 19.77
CA GLU A 243 -4.98 7.31 19.90
C GLU A 243 -4.19 7.28 18.59
N ALA A 244 -4.87 7.10 17.45
CA ALA A 244 -4.23 7.12 16.14
C ALA A 244 -3.70 8.51 15.78
N LEU A 245 -4.49 9.56 16.02
CA LEU A 245 -4.09 10.94 15.75
C LEU A 245 -2.84 11.35 16.56
N ASN A 246 -2.71 10.87 17.80
CA ASN A 246 -1.54 11.12 18.63
C ASN A 246 -0.26 10.40 18.16
N LYS A 247 -0.40 9.39 17.29
CA LYS A 247 0.73 8.60 16.75
C LYS A 247 1.20 9.08 15.37
N MET A 248 0.46 9.98 14.70
CA MET A 248 0.80 10.55 13.39
C MET A 248 1.63 11.83 13.52
#